data_AF-A0A6C0CDM5-F1
#
_entry.id   AF-A0A6C0CDM5-F1
#
_cell.length_a   1.000
_cell.length_b   1.000
_cell.length_c   1.000
_cell.angle_alpha   90.00
_cell.angle_beta   90.00
_cell.angle_gamma   90.00
#
_symmetry.space_group_name_H-M   'P 1'
#
loop_
_entity.id
_entity.type
_entity.pdbx_description
1 polymer ?
#
loop_
_entity_poly.entity_id
_entity_poly.type
_entity_poly.pdbx_seq_one_letter_code
_entity_poly.pdbx_strand_id
1 'polypeptide(L)'
;MSNSYNDPLTRMEVDEGNIEKWKNKLKYVSAIPNHLLLNMDIKPSNGSIQVKRDLYYDRVKTFIGNKSGHLLNRLITINRSSRILEERKTEYNDIMRKYNKSIKEYKDKDGKTVVVRMVLNKNKDKMMAYLQYYNYKKHTKDEYDKKSIIAEVQDYILKHQIYGLYVGDLMMGFLVIKKSRAFNIDGADGADGADNMVDTFYIQEVFIDTNMRGKKLGKILIDYALLLCPTNKKYISLMTYEGNIMARIATDNGFTLQKKPSVCPVNRLLFIRTMADGDFSKNTNRITASAASAT
;
A
#
# COMPACT_ATOMS: atom_id res chain seq x y z
N MET A 1 -10.25 39.36 22.51
CA MET A 1 -9.73 38.53 21.39
C MET A 1 -9.31 39.49 20.29
N SER A 2 -8.12 39.35 19.71
CA SER A 2 -7.69 40.24 18.62
C SER A 2 -8.54 39.97 17.36
N ASN A 3 -8.98 41.03 16.68
CA ASN A 3 -9.74 40.94 15.43
C ASN A 3 -8.84 40.80 14.21
N SER A 4 -7.77 40.04 14.38
CA SER A 4 -6.73 39.86 13.39
C SER A 4 -6.79 38.48 12.77
N TYR A 5 -6.33 38.38 11.52
CA TYR A 5 -6.19 37.15 10.77
C TYR A 5 -4.70 36.81 10.62
N ASN A 6 -4.30 35.59 10.98
CA ASN A 6 -2.90 35.17 10.81
C ASN A 6 -2.72 34.49 9.44
N ASP A 7 -2.20 35.23 8.48
CA ASP A 7 -2.04 34.76 7.10
C ASP A 7 -0.87 33.75 6.97
N PRO A 8 -1.12 32.48 6.61
CA PRO A 8 -0.06 31.47 6.52
C PRO A 8 0.85 31.66 5.31
N LEU A 9 0.43 32.43 4.30
CA LEU A 9 1.18 32.65 3.06
C LEU A 9 2.27 33.72 3.24
N THR A 10 1.92 34.84 3.85
CA THR A 10 2.85 35.96 4.09
C THR A 10 3.40 35.98 5.51
N ARG A 11 2.89 35.10 6.41
CA ARG A 11 3.19 35.06 7.85
C ARG A 11 2.95 36.39 8.55
N MET A 12 1.99 37.17 8.03
CA MET A 12 1.62 38.47 8.55
C MET A 12 0.31 38.36 9.31
N GLU A 13 0.24 39.03 10.45
CA GLU A 13 -1.02 39.28 11.15
C GLU A 13 -1.75 40.44 10.43
N VAL A 14 -2.97 40.19 9.98
CA VAL A 14 -3.76 41.09 9.13
C VAL A 14 -4.91 41.67 9.93
N ASP A 15 -5.05 42.99 9.90
CA ASP A 15 -6.12 43.75 10.55
C ASP A 15 -6.57 44.93 9.65
N GLU A 16 -7.55 45.72 10.11
CA GLU A 16 -8.05 46.88 9.37
C GLU A 16 -6.94 47.91 9.06
N GLY A 17 -5.96 48.07 9.97
CA GLY A 17 -4.89 49.05 9.85
C GLY A 17 -3.83 48.68 8.82
N ASN A 18 -3.74 47.40 8.43
CA ASN A 18 -2.65 46.90 7.59
C ASN A 18 -3.09 46.12 6.34
N ILE A 19 -4.39 46.02 6.07
CA ILE A 19 -4.94 45.21 4.97
C ILE A 19 -4.39 45.56 3.59
N GLU A 20 -4.15 46.85 3.30
CA GLU A 20 -3.58 47.29 2.01
C GLU A 20 -2.08 46.96 1.91
N LYS A 21 -1.36 47.01 3.03
CA LYS A 21 0.03 46.55 3.10
C LYS A 21 0.10 45.04 2.86
N TRP A 22 -0.83 44.28 3.42
CA TRP A 22 -0.94 42.85 3.19
C TRP A 22 -1.29 42.51 1.73
N LYS A 23 -2.24 43.23 1.10
CA LYS A 23 -2.57 43.08 -0.33
C LYS A 23 -1.35 43.21 -1.24
N ASN A 24 -0.48 44.19 -0.96
CA ASN A 24 0.75 44.36 -1.72
C ASN A 24 1.74 43.20 -1.53
N LYS A 25 1.79 42.59 -0.35
CA LYS A 25 2.58 41.36 -0.13
C LYS A 25 2.01 40.16 -0.88
N LEU A 26 0.70 40.01 -0.94
CA LEU A 26 0.04 38.92 -1.66
C LEU A 26 0.41 38.87 -3.16
N LYS A 27 0.74 40.02 -3.78
CA LYS A 27 1.19 40.07 -5.19
C LYS A 27 2.42 39.18 -5.45
N TYR A 28 3.29 39.03 -4.46
CA TYR A 28 4.52 38.23 -4.54
C TYR A 28 4.30 36.74 -4.24
N VAL A 29 3.11 36.34 -3.78
CA VAL A 29 2.81 34.93 -3.48
C VAL A 29 2.55 34.19 -4.79
N SER A 30 3.45 33.31 -5.21
CA SER A 30 3.41 32.61 -6.51
C SER A 30 2.05 31.99 -6.84
N ALA A 31 1.38 31.35 -5.88
CA ALA A 31 -0.01 30.88 -6.02
C ALA A 31 -0.70 30.69 -4.67
N ILE A 32 -2.04 30.78 -4.66
CA ILE A 32 -2.86 30.38 -3.51
C ILE A 32 -3.20 28.89 -3.64
N PRO A 33 -2.78 28.02 -2.71
CA PRO A 33 -3.11 26.61 -2.77
C PRO A 33 -4.61 26.36 -2.63
N ASN A 34 -5.18 25.45 -3.43
CA ASN A 34 -6.61 25.12 -3.38
C ASN A 34 -7.07 24.66 -1.98
N HIS A 35 -6.21 23.97 -1.24
CA HIS A 35 -6.54 23.52 0.12
C HIS A 35 -6.72 24.70 1.10
N LEU A 36 -6.04 25.82 0.87
CA LEU A 36 -6.20 27.01 1.70
C LEU A 36 -7.51 27.74 1.39
N LEU A 37 -7.87 27.84 0.11
CA LEU A 37 -9.17 28.36 -0.34
C LEU A 37 -10.32 27.55 0.24
N LEU A 38 -10.23 26.22 0.16
CA LEU A 38 -11.22 25.30 0.74
C LEU A 38 -11.38 25.51 2.25
N ASN A 39 -10.28 25.67 2.99
CA ASN A 39 -10.36 25.91 4.44
C ASN A 39 -11.10 27.23 4.77
N MET A 40 -11.11 28.21 3.86
CA MET A 40 -11.85 29.48 4.00
C MET A 40 -13.27 29.44 3.43
N ASP A 41 -13.75 28.25 3.06
CA ASP A 41 -15.05 28.05 2.41
C ASP A 41 -15.15 28.78 1.05
N ILE A 42 -14.04 28.82 0.32
CA ILE A 42 -13.97 29.30 -1.05
C ILE A 42 -13.90 28.08 -1.97
N LYS A 43 -14.88 27.95 -2.88
CA LYS A 43 -14.86 26.88 -3.88
C LYS A 43 -13.63 27.05 -4.80
N PRO A 44 -12.71 26.08 -4.85
CA PRO A 44 -11.56 26.16 -5.74
C PRO A 44 -12.03 26.09 -7.18
N SER A 45 -11.61 27.04 -8.00
CA SER A 45 -11.85 27.06 -9.44
C SER A 45 -10.58 26.69 -10.22
N ASN A 46 -10.73 26.26 -11.47
CA ASN A 46 -9.63 26.18 -12.44
C ASN A 46 -9.24 27.57 -12.98
N GLY A 47 -9.66 28.65 -12.32
CA GLY A 47 -9.34 30.01 -12.71
C GLY A 47 -7.85 30.32 -12.60
N SER A 48 -7.44 31.41 -13.24
CA SER A 48 -6.05 31.89 -13.22
C SER A 48 -5.58 32.15 -11.78
N ILE A 49 -4.25 32.20 -11.60
CA ILE A 49 -3.63 32.52 -10.30
C ILE A 49 -4.19 33.83 -9.73
N GLN A 50 -4.45 34.82 -10.59
CA GLN A 50 -5.00 36.11 -10.19
C GLN A 50 -6.42 35.97 -9.62
N VAL A 51 -7.31 35.23 -10.29
CA VAL A 51 -8.67 34.97 -9.79
C VAL A 51 -8.66 34.34 -8.40
N LYS A 52 -7.75 33.41 -8.15
CA LYS A 52 -7.60 32.77 -6.83
C LYS A 52 -7.10 33.74 -5.76
N ARG A 53 -6.17 34.63 -6.10
CA ARG A 53 -5.69 35.69 -5.20
C ARG A 53 -6.79 36.68 -4.86
N ASP A 54 -7.60 37.06 -5.85
CA ASP A 54 -8.70 38.01 -5.65
C ASP A 54 -9.78 37.42 -4.72
N LEU A 55 -10.22 36.18 -4.96
CA LEU A 55 -11.17 35.48 -4.08
C LEU A 55 -10.65 35.34 -2.65
N TYR A 56 -9.35 35.04 -2.50
CA TYR A 56 -8.70 34.93 -1.21
C TYR A 56 -8.68 36.28 -0.46
N TYR A 57 -8.26 37.34 -1.17
CA TYR A 57 -8.23 38.69 -0.63
C TYR A 57 -9.64 39.16 -0.23
N ASP A 58 -10.64 38.97 -1.09
CA ASP A 58 -12.01 39.39 -0.82
C ASP A 58 -12.56 38.71 0.43
N ARG A 59 -12.32 37.41 0.59
CA ARG A 59 -12.76 36.66 1.78
C ARG A 59 -12.13 37.22 3.05
N VAL A 60 -10.81 37.39 3.08
CA VAL A 60 -10.11 37.95 4.25
C VAL A 60 -10.59 39.37 4.54
N LYS A 61 -10.72 40.20 3.50
CA LYS A 61 -11.23 41.57 3.60
C LYS A 61 -12.62 41.65 4.21
N THR A 62 -13.55 40.78 3.80
CA THR A 62 -14.89 40.74 4.38
C THR A 62 -14.85 40.44 5.87
N PHE A 63 -14.05 39.45 6.31
CA PHE A 63 -13.97 39.11 7.74
C PHE A 63 -13.27 40.19 8.56
N ILE A 64 -12.22 40.82 8.03
CA ILE A 64 -11.53 41.91 8.71
C ILE A 64 -12.44 43.15 8.81
N GLY A 65 -13.09 43.57 7.73
CA GLY A 65 -14.01 44.71 7.72
C GLY A 65 -15.24 44.52 8.62
N ASN A 66 -15.66 43.28 8.86
CA ASN A 66 -16.71 42.94 9.82
C ASN A 66 -16.18 42.70 11.24
N LYS A 67 -14.95 43.09 11.56
CA LYS A 67 -14.29 42.89 12.87
C LYS A 67 -14.34 41.43 13.35
N SER A 68 -14.24 40.49 12.40
CA SER A 68 -14.48 39.06 12.59
C SER A 68 -13.27 38.20 12.20
N GLY A 69 -12.06 38.77 12.17
CA GLY A 69 -10.82 38.04 11.82
C GLY A 69 -10.58 36.79 12.68
N HIS A 70 -10.94 36.84 13.96
CA HIS A 70 -10.87 35.68 14.86
C HIS A 70 -11.80 34.52 14.43
N LEU A 71 -12.99 34.84 13.87
CA LEU A 71 -13.91 33.82 13.34
C LEU A 71 -13.35 33.17 12.09
N LEU A 72 -12.64 33.92 11.23
CA LEU A 72 -11.94 33.36 10.07
C LEU A 72 -10.84 32.37 10.49
N ASN A 73 -10.02 32.73 11.48
CA ASN A 73 -9.01 31.81 12.03
C ASN A 73 -9.67 30.52 12.57
N ARG A 74 -10.81 30.66 13.24
CA ARG A 74 -11.58 29.51 13.77
C ARG A 74 -12.14 28.65 12.64
N LEU A 75 -12.71 29.27 11.60
CA LEU A 75 -13.27 28.57 10.44
C LEU A 75 -12.21 27.76 9.70
N ILE A 76 -11.04 28.35 9.44
CA ILE A 76 -9.90 27.68 8.81
C ILE A 76 -9.46 26.46 9.62
N THR A 77 -9.39 26.62 10.94
CA THR A 77 -9.01 25.54 11.86
C THR A 77 -10.01 24.40 11.83
N ILE A 78 -11.32 24.71 11.91
CA ILE A 78 -12.40 23.71 11.87
C ILE A 78 -12.37 22.96 10.53
N ASN A 79 -12.37 23.69 9.41
CA ASN A 79 -12.39 23.08 8.08
C ASN A 79 -11.15 22.22 7.81
N ARG A 80 -9.96 22.66 8.28
CA ARG A 80 -8.74 21.85 8.22
C ARG A 80 -8.89 20.53 8.98
N SER A 81 -9.43 20.57 10.20
CA SER A 81 -9.67 19.36 11.01
C SER A 81 -10.69 18.43 10.36
N SER A 82 -11.80 18.97 9.87
CA SER A 82 -12.83 18.18 9.16
C SER A 82 -12.25 17.47 7.93
N ARG A 83 -11.45 18.17 7.13
CA ARG A 83 -10.78 17.56 5.97
C ARG A 83 -9.82 16.44 6.37
N ILE A 84 -9.02 16.63 7.42
CA ILE A 84 -8.12 15.57 7.93
C ILE A 84 -8.93 14.34 8.37
N LEU A 85 -10.09 14.54 8.99
CA LEU A 85 -10.99 13.44 9.37
C LEU A 85 -11.58 12.73 8.14
N GLU A 86 -11.98 13.48 7.11
CA GLU A 86 -12.47 12.91 5.84
C GLU A 86 -11.39 12.12 5.09
N GLU A 87 -10.16 12.65 5.02
CA GLU A 87 -9.01 11.96 4.43
C GLU A 87 -8.74 10.64 5.16
N ARG A 88 -8.70 10.66 6.50
CA ARG A 88 -8.56 9.44 7.33
C ARG A 88 -9.70 8.45 7.15
N LYS A 89 -10.95 8.94 7.03
CA LYS A 89 -12.12 8.10 6.79
C LYS A 89 -12.04 7.43 5.41
N THR A 90 -11.60 8.18 4.40
CA THR A 90 -11.42 7.68 3.04
C THR A 90 -10.32 6.62 2.98
N GLU A 91 -9.19 6.87 3.64
CA GLU A 91 -8.08 5.91 3.77
C GLU A 91 -8.56 4.65 4.49
N TYR A 92 -9.24 4.78 5.63
CA TYR A 92 -9.81 3.64 6.36
C TYR A 92 -10.76 2.82 5.48
N ASN A 93 -11.66 3.47 4.75
CA ASN A 93 -12.60 2.81 3.86
C ASN A 93 -11.90 2.05 2.73
N ASP A 94 -10.85 2.63 2.14
CA ASP A 94 -10.05 1.96 1.11
C ASP A 94 -9.31 0.73 1.66
N ILE A 95 -8.70 0.85 2.85
CA ILE A 95 -8.04 -0.26 3.54
C ILE A 95 -9.04 -1.37 3.85
N MET A 96 -10.21 -1.05 4.39
CA MET A 96 -11.25 -2.03 4.71
C MET A 96 -11.81 -2.70 3.44
N ARG A 97 -11.94 -1.96 2.34
CA ARG A 97 -12.32 -2.53 1.04
C ARG A 97 -11.29 -3.52 0.54
N LYS A 98 -9.99 -3.20 0.59
CA LYS A 98 -8.89 -4.11 0.22
C LYS A 98 -8.86 -5.34 1.12
N TYR A 99 -9.01 -5.13 2.43
CA TYR A 99 -9.09 -6.18 3.43
C TYR A 99 -10.23 -7.16 3.12
N ASN A 100 -11.45 -6.67 2.98
CA ASN A 100 -12.62 -7.52 2.73
C ASN A 100 -12.46 -8.32 1.42
N LYS A 101 -11.94 -7.68 0.36
CA LYS A 101 -11.64 -8.39 -0.89
C LYS A 101 -10.61 -9.49 -0.71
N SER A 102 -9.63 -9.29 0.16
CA SER A 102 -8.54 -10.24 0.39
C SER A 102 -8.97 -11.53 1.09
N ILE A 103 -10.12 -11.56 1.74
CA ILE A 103 -10.54 -12.73 2.52
C ILE A 103 -10.89 -13.89 1.56
N LYS A 104 -10.22 -15.03 1.75
CA LYS A 104 -10.52 -16.29 1.08
C LYS A 104 -10.53 -17.44 2.07
N GLU A 105 -11.55 -18.27 1.97
CA GLU A 105 -11.71 -19.46 2.80
C GLU A 105 -11.30 -20.71 2.01
N TYR A 106 -10.63 -21.61 2.70
CA TYR A 106 -10.13 -22.87 2.20
C TYR A 106 -10.43 -23.97 3.21
N LYS A 107 -10.28 -25.22 2.78
CA LYS A 107 -10.27 -26.39 3.65
C LYS A 107 -8.86 -26.97 3.68
N ASP A 108 -8.34 -27.23 4.86
CA ASP A 108 -7.10 -27.99 5.00
C ASP A 108 -7.33 -29.49 4.70
N LYS A 109 -6.27 -30.29 4.81
CA LYS A 109 -6.33 -31.74 4.56
C LYS A 109 -7.35 -32.46 5.45
N ASP A 110 -7.59 -31.93 6.65
CA ASP A 110 -8.46 -32.53 7.67
C ASP A 110 -9.88 -31.95 7.63
N GLY A 111 -10.19 -31.11 6.64
CA GLY A 111 -11.51 -30.47 6.49
C GLY A 111 -11.72 -29.24 7.38
N LYS A 112 -10.70 -28.78 8.11
CA LYS A 112 -10.80 -27.58 8.95
C LYS A 112 -10.77 -26.33 8.08
N THR A 113 -11.60 -25.34 8.43
CA THR A 113 -11.61 -24.05 7.75
C THR A 113 -10.32 -23.28 8.00
N VAL A 114 -9.72 -22.83 6.91
CA VAL A 114 -8.53 -21.97 6.87
C VAL A 114 -8.92 -20.68 6.16
N VAL A 115 -8.54 -19.54 6.72
CA VAL A 115 -8.80 -18.23 6.12
C VAL A 115 -7.48 -17.57 5.76
N VAL A 116 -7.32 -17.15 4.51
CA VAL A 116 -6.21 -16.29 4.10
C VAL A 116 -6.73 -14.88 3.90
N ARG A 117 -6.06 -13.88 4.48
CA ARG A 117 -6.47 -12.48 4.40
C ARG A 117 -5.31 -11.52 4.64
N MET A 118 -5.44 -10.27 4.20
CA MET A 118 -4.50 -9.19 4.49
C MET A 118 -4.39 -8.97 6.00
N VAL A 119 -3.18 -8.74 6.49
CA VAL A 119 -2.94 -8.38 7.90
C VAL A 119 -3.22 -6.89 8.09
N LEU A 120 -4.01 -6.56 9.11
CA LEU A 120 -4.35 -5.17 9.41
C LEU A 120 -3.37 -4.54 10.41
N ASN A 121 -3.28 -3.21 10.39
CA ASN A 121 -2.62 -2.43 11.44
C ASN A 121 -3.47 -2.37 12.72
N LYS A 122 -3.85 -3.54 13.26
CA LYS A 122 -4.53 -3.72 14.54
C LYS A 122 -3.63 -4.50 15.48
N ASN A 123 -3.72 -4.25 16.79
CA ASN A 123 -2.79 -4.82 17.77
C ASN A 123 -2.74 -6.36 17.74
N LYS A 124 -3.89 -7.03 17.70
CA LYS A 124 -3.99 -8.51 17.60
C LYS A 124 -3.26 -9.03 16.33
N ASP A 125 -3.58 -8.45 15.18
CA ASP A 125 -2.99 -8.84 13.89
C ASP A 125 -1.49 -8.60 13.83
N LYS A 126 -1.02 -7.43 14.29
CA LYS A 126 0.41 -7.09 14.37
C LYS A 126 1.16 -8.09 15.24
N MET A 127 0.65 -8.39 16.44
CA MET A 127 1.29 -9.31 17.37
C MET A 127 1.47 -10.70 16.75
N MET A 128 0.42 -11.22 16.09
CA MET A 128 0.49 -12.50 15.40
C MET A 128 1.49 -12.48 14.23
N ALA A 129 1.50 -11.41 13.44
CA ALA A 129 2.45 -11.26 12.33
C ALA A 129 3.90 -11.18 12.83
N TYR A 130 4.18 -10.43 13.89
CA TYR A 130 5.50 -10.37 14.50
C TYR A 130 5.96 -11.74 15.01
N LEU A 131 5.09 -12.47 15.70
CA LEU A 131 5.40 -13.80 16.22
C LEU A 131 5.73 -14.78 15.08
N GLN A 132 4.89 -14.81 14.05
CA GLN A 132 5.10 -15.73 12.93
C GLN A 132 6.32 -15.34 12.09
N TYR A 133 6.57 -14.05 11.87
CA TYR A 133 7.75 -13.58 11.16
C TYR A 133 9.04 -13.85 11.96
N TYR A 134 9.00 -13.69 13.28
CA TYR A 134 10.09 -14.08 14.16
C TYR A 134 10.39 -15.59 14.05
N ASN A 135 9.34 -16.43 14.07
CA ASN A 135 9.49 -17.87 13.89
C ASN A 135 10.08 -18.21 12.51
N TYR A 136 9.63 -17.54 11.45
CA TYR A 136 10.21 -17.65 10.11
C TYR A 136 11.72 -17.38 10.17
N LYS A 137 12.14 -16.20 10.63
CA LYS A 137 13.55 -15.80 10.68
C LYS A 137 14.40 -16.74 11.54
N LYS A 138 13.86 -17.26 12.65
CA LYS A 138 14.55 -18.26 13.50
C LYS A 138 14.79 -19.60 12.78
N HIS A 139 13.89 -19.99 11.89
CA HIS A 139 13.93 -21.28 11.21
C HIS A 139 14.50 -21.21 9.78
N THR A 140 14.76 -20.01 9.26
CA THR A 140 15.46 -19.81 7.99
C THR A 140 16.94 -19.54 8.18
N LYS A 141 17.73 -19.79 7.14
CA LYS A 141 19.16 -19.44 7.07
C LYS A 141 19.40 -17.95 6.75
N ASP A 142 18.35 -17.13 6.74
CA ASP A 142 18.46 -15.70 6.48
C ASP A 142 19.04 -14.99 7.72
N GLU A 143 20.08 -14.18 7.53
CA GLU A 143 20.54 -13.26 8.57
C GLU A 143 19.43 -12.24 8.89
N TYR A 144 19.22 -11.96 10.16
CA TYR A 144 18.27 -10.94 10.60
C TYR A 144 18.71 -10.25 11.88
N ASP A 145 18.38 -8.98 12.00
CA ASP A 145 18.46 -8.25 13.26
C ASP A 145 17.13 -8.41 14.01
N LYS A 146 17.18 -8.88 15.25
CA LYS A 146 15.98 -8.99 16.11
C LYS A 146 15.28 -7.63 16.28
N LYS A 147 16.02 -6.52 16.22
CA LYS A 147 15.45 -5.17 16.28
C LYS A 147 14.78 -4.74 14.97
N SER A 148 15.11 -5.35 13.82
CA SER A 148 14.54 -5.00 12.51
C SER A 148 13.17 -5.65 12.23
N ILE A 149 12.86 -6.79 12.87
CA ILE A 149 11.61 -7.56 12.62
C ILE A 149 10.36 -6.68 12.76
N ILE A 150 10.27 -5.88 13.82
CA ILE A 150 9.10 -5.04 14.06
C ILE A 150 8.94 -4.02 12.93
N ALA A 151 10.03 -3.36 12.55
CA ALA A 151 10.03 -2.36 11.49
C ALA A 151 9.68 -2.97 10.13
N GLU A 152 10.24 -4.14 9.79
CA GLU A 152 9.97 -4.86 8.55
C GLU A 152 8.49 -5.26 8.45
N VAL A 153 7.93 -5.88 9.49
CA VAL A 153 6.53 -6.30 9.48
C VAL A 153 5.59 -5.10 9.44
N GLN A 154 5.91 -4.00 10.13
CA GLN A 154 5.14 -2.77 10.03
C GLN A 154 5.15 -2.21 8.61
N ASP A 155 6.30 -2.18 7.96
CA ASP A 155 6.44 -1.74 6.57
C ASP A 155 5.58 -2.61 5.64
N TYR A 156 5.60 -3.93 5.79
CA TYR A 156 4.74 -4.82 5.01
C TYR A 156 3.25 -4.58 5.25
N ILE A 157 2.83 -4.31 6.48
CA ILE A 157 1.43 -4.00 6.80
C ILE A 157 1.01 -2.68 6.15
N LEU A 158 1.82 -1.63 6.30
CA LEU A 158 1.55 -0.31 5.72
C LEU A 158 1.51 -0.35 4.18
N LYS A 159 2.36 -1.19 3.57
CA LYS A 159 2.38 -1.39 2.11
C LYS A 159 1.34 -2.39 1.61
N HIS A 160 0.56 -3.01 2.50
CA HIS A 160 -0.42 -4.05 2.17
C HIS A 160 0.19 -5.27 1.45
N GLN A 161 1.35 -5.70 1.94
CA GLN A 161 2.19 -6.74 1.32
C GLN A 161 2.17 -8.06 2.07
N ILE A 162 1.70 -8.10 3.31
CA ILE A 162 1.64 -9.31 4.13
C ILE A 162 0.20 -9.81 4.29
N TYR A 163 0.03 -11.12 4.09
CA TYR A 163 -1.23 -11.84 4.19
C TYR A 163 -1.05 -12.98 5.18
N GLY A 164 -1.93 -13.07 6.17
CA GLY A 164 -1.92 -14.13 7.17
C GLY A 164 -2.78 -15.31 6.73
N LEU A 165 -2.33 -16.51 7.07
CA LEU A 165 -3.11 -17.74 7.02
C LEU A 165 -3.56 -18.08 8.43
N TYR A 166 -4.88 -18.15 8.63
CA TYR A 166 -5.53 -18.28 9.92
C TYR A 166 -6.26 -19.61 10.03
N VAL A 167 -6.11 -20.27 11.17
CA VAL A 167 -6.85 -21.47 11.54
C VAL A 167 -7.58 -21.18 12.84
N GLY A 168 -8.88 -20.90 12.74
CA GLY A 168 -9.62 -20.23 13.81
C GLY A 168 -9.08 -18.82 14.02
N ASP A 169 -8.76 -18.46 15.25
CA ASP A 169 -8.27 -17.13 15.63
C ASP A 169 -6.75 -16.94 15.50
N LEU A 170 -6.00 -18.01 15.26
CA LEU A 170 -4.54 -18.00 15.27
C LEU A 170 -3.99 -17.93 13.85
N MET A 171 -3.02 -17.03 13.65
CA MET A 171 -2.20 -17.02 12.45
C MET A 171 -1.19 -18.16 12.54
N MET A 172 -1.25 -19.09 11.57
CA MET A 172 -0.39 -20.28 11.49
C MET A 172 0.59 -20.23 10.32
N GLY A 173 0.63 -19.10 9.63
CA GLY A 173 1.51 -18.88 8.50
C GLY A 173 1.24 -17.53 7.86
N PHE A 174 2.11 -17.13 6.94
CA PHE A 174 1.95 -15.90 6.21
C PHE A 174 2.58 -15.99 4.82
N LEU A 175 2.19 -15.03 4.00
CA LEU A 175 2.67 -14.77 2.66
C LEU A 175 3.04 -13.30 2.56
N VAL A 176 4.28 -12.99 2.17
CA VAL A 176 4.73 -11.63 1.84
C VAL A 176 4.90 -11.51 0.33
N ILE A 177 4.27 -10.49 -0.24
CA ILE A 177 4.29 -10.20 -1.67
C ILE A 177 4.91 -8.84 -1.96
N LYS A 178 5.84 -8.80 -2.91
CA LYS A 178 6.24 -7.57 -3.60
C LYS A 178 5.55 -7.50 -4.94
N LYS A 179 4.83 -6.40 -5.18
CA LYS A 179 4.04 -6.19 -6.41
C LYS A 179 4.87 -6.18 -7.69
N SER A 180 6.15 -5.85 -7.56
CA SER A 180 7.08 -5.71 -8.67
C SER A 180 8.49 -6.03 -8.15
N ARG A 181 9.18 -6.90 -8.89
CA ARG A 181 10.62 -7.17 -8.77
C ARG A 181 11.10 -7.71 -10.11
N ALA A 182 12.17 -7.12 -10.62
CA ALA A 182 12.74 -7.51 -11.90
C ALA A 182 13.69 -8.71 -11.74
N PHE A 183 13.59 -9.67 -12.64
CA PHE A 183 14.45 -10.86 -12.70
C PHE A 183 14.83 -11.18 -14.14
N ASN A 184 15.97 -11.84 -14.31
CA ASN A 184 16.32 -12.48 -15.56
C ASN A 184 15.50 -13.77 -15.72
N ILE A 185 14.88 -13.96 -16.87
CA ILE A 185 14.01 -15.10 -17.16
C ILE A 185 14.53 -15.76 -18.43
N ASP A 186 14.65 -17.08 -18.41
CA ASP A 186 15.12 -17.84 -19.56
C ASP A 186 14.21 -17.59 -20.79
N GLY A 187 14.81 -17.31 -21.94
CA GLY A 187 14.07 -17.08 -23.19
C GLY A 187 13.41 -15.71 -23.33
N ALA A 188 13.64 -14.79 -22.39
CA ALA A 188 13.29 -13.36 -22.51
C ALA A 188 14.44 -12.49 -23.06
N ASP A 189 15.56 -13.12 -23.46
CA ASP A 189 16.72 -12.45 -24.02
C ASP A 189 16.31 -11.70 -25.30
N GLY A 190 16.56 -10.39 -25.33
CA GLY A 190 16.41 -9.59 -26.55
C GLY A 190 17.46 -9.97 -27.59
N ALA A 191 17.23 -9.61 -28.84
CA ALA A 191 18.06 -9.97 -30.00
C ALA A 191 19.57 -9.61 -29.88
N ASP A 192 19.98 -8.85 -28.86
CA ASP A 192 21.34 -8.35 -28.68
C ASP A 192 22.06 -8.86 -27.42
N GLY A 193 21.58 -9.94 -26.76
CA GLY A 193 22.29 -10.54 -25.63
C GLY A 193 22.35 -9.67 -24.36
N ALA A 194 21.52 -8.62 -24.28
CA ALA A 194 21.33 -7.85 -23.06
C ALA A 194 20.54 -8.67 -22.04
N ASP A 195 21.00 -8.68 -20.77
CA ASP A 195 20.30 -9.26 -19.61
C ASP A 195 18.98 -8.50 -19.38
N ASN A 196 17.95 -8.83 -20.15
CA ASN A 196 16.65 -8.21 -20.06
C ASN A 196 15.96 -8.66 -18.77
N MET A 197 16.04 -7.81 -17.74
CA MET A 197 15.28 -8.03 -16.52
C MET A 197 13.80 -7.75 -16.78
N VAL A 198 12.97 -8.74 -16.50
CA VAL A 198 11.52 -8.66 -16.66
C VAL A 198 10.88 -8.45 -15.29
N ASP A 199 9.93 -7.53 -15.22
CA ASP A 199 9.19 -7.26 -14.00
C ASP A 199 8.19 -8.38 -13.68
N THR A 200 8.22 -8.86 -12.44
CA THR A 200 7.42 -9.98 -11.95
C THR A 200 6.62 -9.61 -10.70
N PHE A 201 5.46 -10.24 -10.52
CA PHE A 201 4.79 -10.27 -9.22
C PHE A 201 5.53 -11.25 -8.31
N TYR A 202 6.17 -10.76 -7.26
CA TYR A 202 7.15 -11.56 -6.52
C TYR A 202 6.61 -12.05 -5.18
N ILE A 203 6.55 -13.37 -5.04
CA ILE A 203 6.33 -14.04 -3.77
C ILE A 203 7.66 -13.98 -2.99
N GLN A 204 7.75 -13.03 -2.07
CA GLN A 204 8.99 -12.77 -1.34
C GLN A 204 9.23 -13.83 -0.28
N GLU A 205 8.23 -14.06 0.57
CA GLU A 205 8.36 -14.98 1.70
C GLU A 205 7.09 -15.78 1.87
N VAL A 206 7.26 -17.07 2.16
CA VAL A 206 6.18 -18.00 2.47
C VAL A 206 6.59 -18.77 3.71
N PHE A 207 5.77 -18.72 4.75
CA PHE A 207 6.01 -19.45 5.97
C PHE A 207 4.75 -20.13 6.47
N ILE A 208 4.91 -21.35 6.94
CA ILE A 208 3.89 -22.11 7.66
C ILE A 208 4.54 -22.60 8.95
N ASP A 209 3.85 -22.40 10.05
CA ASP A 209 4.26 -22.89 11.37
C ASP A 209 4.58 -24.38 11.31
N THR A 210 5.67 -24.78 11.95
CA THR A 210 6.18 -26.16 11.90
C THR A 210 5.16 -27.17 12.42
N ASN A 211 4.32 -26.77 13.38
CA ASN A 211 3.26 -27.60 13.96
C ASN A 211 2.09 -27.85 13.00
N MET A 212 2.04 -27.14 11.88
CA MET A 212 0.98 -27.24 10.87
C MET A 212 1.47 -27.83 9.55
N ARG A 213 2.69 -28.37 9.53
CA ARG A 213 3.22 -29.11 8.37
C ARG A 213 2.35 -30.33 8.06
N GLY A 214 2.31 -30.73 6.79
CA GLY A 214 1.50 -31.85 6.31
C GLY A 214 0.03 -31.53 6.02
N LYS A 215 -0.47 -30.35 6.40
CA LYS A 215 -1.86 -29.92 6.19
C LYS A 215 -2.15 -29.24 4.84
N LYS A 216 -1.22 -29.36 3.89
CA LYS A 216 -1.28 -28.71 2.55
C LYS A 216 -1.41 -27.18 2.57
N LEU A 217 -1.10 -26.51 3.68
CA LEU A 217 -1.23 -25.05 3.82
C LEU A 217 -0.29 -24.26 2.90
N GLY A 218 0.90 -24.80 2.60
CA GLY A 218 1.82 -24.18 1.64
C GLY A 218 1.21 -24.06 0.24
N LYS A 219 0.45 -25.08 -0.20
CA LYS A 219 -0.27 -25.04 -1.47
C LYS A 219 -1.34 -23.94 -1.46
N ILE A 220 -2.11 -23.84 -0.38
CA ILE A 220 -3.13 -22.79 -0.21
C ILE A 220 -2.52 -21.39 -0.36
N LEU A 221 -1.34 -21.13 0.23
CA LEU A 221 -0.68 -19.83 0.11
C LEU A 221 -0.18 -19.53 -1.31
N ILE A 222 0.34 -20.54 -2.03
CA ILE A 222 0.76 -20.36 -3.43
C ILE A 222 -0.47 -20.13 -4.33
N ASP A 223 -1.53 -20.92 -4.16
CA ASP A 223 -2.80 -20.73 -4.86
C ASP A 223 -3.35 -19.32 -4.63
N TYR A 224 -3.34 -18.86 -3.37
CA TYR A 224 -3.77 -17.53 -3.01
C TYR A 224 -2.88 -16.43 -3.63
N ALA A 225 -1.56 -16.63 -3.73
CA ALA A 225 -0.66 -15.69 -4.39
C ALA A 225 -1.00 -15.50 -5.88
N LEU A 226 -1.42 -16.56 -6.57
CA LEU A 226 -1.88 -16.49 -7.97
C LEU A 226 -3.16 -15.65 -8.10
N LEU A 227 -4.07 -15.75 -7.12
CA LEU A 227 -5.27 -14.91 -7.06
C LEU A 227 -4.96 -13.44 -6.82
N LEU A 228 -3.92 -13.15 -6.04
CA LEU A 228 -3.44 -11.80 -5.79
C LEU A 228 -2.73 -11.18 -6.99
N CYS A 229 -2.12 -11.98 -7.86
CA CYS A 229 -1.39 -11.50 -9.03
C CYS A 229 -2.30 -10.60 -9.88
N PRO A 230 -1.92 -9.35 -10.18
CA PRO A 230 -2.76 -8.47 -10.96
C PRO A 230 -2.78 -8.90 -12.44
N THR A 231 -3.89 -8.63 -13.14
CA THR A 231 -4.12 -9.04 -14.54
C THR A 231 -3.07 -8.50 -15.51
N ASN A 232 -2.45 -7.35 -15.19
CA ASN A 232 -1.43 -6.75 -16.02
C ASN A 232 -0.03 -7.36 -15.82
N LYS A 233 0.13 -8.36 -14.95
CA LYS A 233 1.41 -9.06 -14.75
C LYS A 233 1.43 -10.36 -15.53
N LYS A 234 2.37 -10.44 -16.47
CA LYS A 234 2.62 -11.64 -17.28
C LYS A 234 3.36 -12.73 -16.51
N TYR A 235 4.09 -12.37 -15.45
CA TYR A 235 4.95 -13.31 -14.72
C TYR A 235 4.75 -13.17 -13.20
N ILE A 236 4.71 -14.32 -12.53
CA ILE A 236 4.83 -14.44 -11.07
C ILE A 236 6.11 -15.20 -10.75
N SER A 237 6.81 -14.77 -9.70
CA SER A 237 8.11 -15.31 -9.32
C SER A 237 8.15 -15.73 -7.85
N LEU A 238 8.99 -16.72 -7.56
CA LEU A 238 9.31 -17.20 -6.22
C LEU A 238 10.79 -17.56 -6.18
N MET A 239 11.44 -17.28 -5.06
CA MET A 239 12.80 -17.74 -4.81
C MET A 239 12.83 -18.70 -3.63
N THR A 240 13.70 -19.71 -3.69
CA THR A 240 13.90 -20.65 -2.58
C THR A 240 15.30 -21.27 -2.64
N TYR A 241 15.57 -22.25 -1.79
CA TYR A 241 16.84 -22.96 -1.70
C TYR A 241 16.65 -24.47 -1.87
N GLU A 242 17.74 -25.16 -2.20
CA GLU A 242 17.74 -26.61 -2.40
C GLU A 242 17.29 -27.36 -1.14
N GLY A 243 16.43 -28.37 -1.32
CA GLY A 243 15.85 -29.14 -0.21
C GLY A 243 14.64 -28.49 0.46
N ASN A 244 14.27 -27.25 0.11
CA ASN A 244 13.03 -26.66 0.60
C ASN A 244 11.80 -27.27 -0.10
N ILE A 245 10.80 -27.69 0.67
CA ILE A 245 9.54 -28.25 0.15
C ILE A 245 8.80 -27.29 -0.80
N MET A 246 9.04 -25.98 -0.69
CA MET A 246 8.48 -24.97 -1.58
C MET A 246 8.88 -25.16 -3.05
N ALA A 247 10.06 -25.73 -3.34
CA ALA A 247 10.44 -26.03 -4.72
C ALA A 247 9.47 -27.01 -5.39
N ARG A 248 9.08 -28.07 -4.68
CA ARG A 248 8.08 -29.04 -5.16
C ARG A 248 6.70 -28.39 -5.27
N ILE A 249 6.26 -27.65 -4.26
CA ILE A 249 4.97 -26.96 -4.28
C ILE A 249 4.89 -25.97 -5.45
N ALA A 250 5.96 -25.22 -5.74
CA ALA A 250 6.02 -24.29 -6.85
C ALA A 250 5.87 -25.03 -8.20
N THR A 251 6.60 -26.13 -8.37
CA THR A 251 6.54 -26.97 -9.58
C THR A 251 5.14 -27.54 -9.79
N ASP A 252 4.51 -28.08 -8.74
CA ASP A 252 3.14 -28.59 -8.77
C ASP A 252 2.10 -27.51 -9.14
N ASN A 253 2.45 -26.23 -8.95
CA ASN A 253 1.65 -25.07 -9.31
C ASN A 253 2.14 -24.38 -10.58
N GLY A 254 2.84 -25.10 -11.47
CA GLY A 254 3.18 -24.63 -12.81
C GLY A 254 4.28 -23.57 -12.85
N PHE A 255 5.10 -23.45 -11.80
CA PHE A 255 6.33 -22.67 -11.87
C PHE A 255 7.45 -23.50 -12.45
N THR A 256 8.27 -22.87 -13.29
CA THR A 256 9.43 -23.47 -13.94
C THR A 256 10.71 -22.90 -13.31
N LEU A 257 11.63 -23.80 -12.92
CA LEU A 257 12.96 -23.42 -12.44
C LEU A 257 13.76 -22.78 -13.58
N GLN A 258 14.36 -21.62 -13.31
CA GLN A 258 15.22 -20.92 -14.26
C GLN A 258 16.66 -21.46 -14.21
N LYS A 259 17.36 -21.43 -15.35
CA LYS A 259 18.77 -21.83 -15.48
C LYS A 259 19.68 -20.84 -14.77
N LYS A 260 19.43 -19.53 -14.93
CA LYS A 260 20.17 -18.50 -14.21
C LYS A 260 19.73 -18.50 -12.74
N PRO A 261 20.66 -18.71 -11.78
CA PRO A 261 20.32 -18.67 -10.37
C PRO A 261 19.94 -17.25 -9.94
N SER A 262 19.18 -17.16 -8.84
CA SER A 262 18.89 -15.87 -8.22
C SER A 262 20.15 -15.21 -7.70
N VAL A 263 20.18 -13.87 -7.75
CA VAL A 263 21.22 -13.03 -7.14
C VAL A 263 21.29 -13.14 -5.61
N CYS A 264 20.31 -13.80 -4.97
CA CYS A 264 20.33 -14.02 -3.53
C CYS A 264 21.29 -15.16 -3.14
N PRO A 265 22.23 -14.93 -2.21
CA PRO A 265 23.21 -15.95 -1.83
C PRO A 265 22.58 -17.17 -1.14
N VAL A 266 21.47 -16.98 -0.41
CA VAL A 266 20.75 -18.04 0.30
C VAL A 266 19.70 -18.71 -0.58
N ASN A 267 18.81 -17.91 -1.19
CA ASN A 267 17.69 -18.40 -1.99
C ASN A 267 18.04 -18.43 -3.48
N ARG A 268 18.94 -19.35 -3.86
CA ARG A 268 19.53 -19.43 -5.20
C ARG A 268 18.58 -19.96 -6.29
N LEU A 269 17.56 -20.73 -5.93
CA LEU A 269 16.61 -21.28 -6.91
C LEU A 269 15.57 -20.22 -7.26
N LEU A 270 15.50 -19.83 -8.54
CA LEU A 270 14.49 -18.91 -9.06
C LEU A 270 13.43 -19.68 -9.83
N PHE A 271 12.18 -19.55 -9.41
CA PHE A 271 11.02 -20.14 -10.06
C PHE A 271 10.17 -19.04 -10.68
N ILE A 272 9.79 -19.22 -11.94
CA ILE A 272 8.94 -18.30 -12.69
C ILE A 272 7.75 -19.07 -13.24
N ARG A 273 6.56 -18.49 -13.13
CA ARG A 273 5.37 -18.95 -13.86
C ARG A 273 4.88 -17.85 -14.77
N THR A 274 4.60 -18.20 -16.02
CA THR A 274 3.86 -17.33 -16.95
C THR A 274 2.38 -17.42 -16.62
N MET A 275 1.75 -16.25 -16.47
CA MET A 275 0.32 -16.14 -16.24
C MET A 275 -0.41 -16.17 -17.59
N ALA A 276 -1.39 -17.05 -17.72
CA ALA A 276 -2.27 -17.12 -18.89
C ALA A 276 -3.64 -16.48 -18.59
N ASP A 277 -4.40 -16.14 -19.64
CA ASP A 277 -5.77 -15.61 -19.49
C ASP A 277 -6.70 -16.57 -18.72
N GLY A 278 -6.44 -17.88 -18.84
CA GLY A 278 -7.08 -18.94 -18.07
C GLY A 278 -6.88 -18.82 -16.55
N ASP A 279 -5.74 -18.28 -16.12
CA ASP A 279 -5.44 -18.06 -14.70
C ASP A 279 -6.23 -16.88 -14.13
N PHE A 280 -6.66 -15.98 -15.02
CA PHE A 280 -7.41 -14.78 -14.68
C PHE A 280 -8.92 -14.98 -14.76
N SER A 281 -9.36 -15.95 -15.58
CA SER A 281 -10.78 -16.29 -15.79
C SER A 281 -11.33 -17.29 -14.77
N LYS A 282 -10.47 -18.04 -14.06
CA LYS A 282 -10.91 -19.04 -13.06
C LYS A 282 -11.54 -18.50 -11.78
N ASN A 283 -11.63 -17.19 -11.54
CA ASN A 283 -12.24 -16.66 -10.32
C ASN A 283 -12.79 -15.23 -10.52
N THR A 284 -14.11 -15.08 -10.56
CA THR A 284 -14.86 -13.79 -10.52
C THR A 284 -14.65 -12.99 -9.21
N ASN A 285 -13.61 -13.32 -8.45
CA ASN A 285 -13.40 -13.00 -7.05
C ASN A 285 -11.95 -12.59 -6.78
N ARG A 286 -11.26 -12.01 -7.78
CA ARG A 286 -9.89 -11.48 -7.66
C ARG A 286 -9.86 -10.28 -6.72
N ILE A 287 -8.75 -10.18 -5.99
CA ILE A 287 -8.54 -9.21 -4.91
C ILE A 287 -8.02 -7.88 -5.47
N THR A 288 -7.38 -7.92 -6.64
CA THR A 288 -6.89 -6.75 -7.36
C THR A 288 -8.01 -6.12 -8.19
N ALA A 289 -8.15 -4.80 -8.10
CA ALA A 289 -9.17 -4.08 -8.85
C ALA A 289 -8.92 -4.19 -10.36
N SER A 290 -9.94 -4.60 -11.11
CA SER A 290 -10.10 -4.21 -12.50
C SER A 290 -10.56 -2.75 -12.55
N ALA A 291 -9.73 -1.85 -13.06
CA ALA A 291 -10.14 -0.71 -13.89
C ALA A 291 -8.94 0.21 -14.18
N ALA A 292 -8.55 0.32 -15.45
CA ALA A 292 -9.13 1.32 -16.34
C ALA A 292 -9.47 0.57 -17.65
N SER A 293 -10.73 0.43 -18.08
CA SER A 293 -11.62 1.45 -18.66
C SER A 293 -10.94 2.21 -19.80
N ALA A 294 -11.31 1.81 -21.02
CA ALA A 294 -11.10 2.57 -22.23
C ALA A 294 -11.67 3.99 -22.08
N THR A 295 -10.82 4.96 -22.39
CA THR A 295 -11.15 6.22 -23.06
C THR A 295 -9.98 6.52 -23.97
#